data_AF-A0A914QEQ9-F1
#
_entry.id   AF-A0A914QEQ9-F1
#
_cell.length_a   1.000
_cell.length_b   1.000
_cell.length_c   1.000
_cell.angle_alpha   90.00
_cell.angle_beta   90.00
_cell.angle_gamma   90.00
#
_symmetry.space_group_name_H-M   'P 1'
#
loop_
_entity.id
_entity.type
_entity.pdbx_description
1 polymer ?
#
loop_
_entity_poly.entity_id
_entity_poly.type
_entity_poly.pdbx_seq_one_letter_code
_entity_poly.pdbx_strand_id
1 'polypeptide(L)'
;MSSVIAPPLIGATPDTFAYKTIKERWPKIVTKALDELHRSYHQTVKELGQEYGDDINSIIAKISETRYRMETNKPLLDFEGKTEDEKKWNIHLNKMREMAGPDNSTWYNLPWLFVEWYGLN
;
A
#
# COMPACT_ATOMS: atom_id res chain seq x y z
N MET A 1 -4.02 -29.16 23.57
CA MET A 1 -2.68 -28.57 23.33
C MET A 1 -2.89 -27.31 22.52
N SER A 2 -2.75 -26.14 23.14
CA SER A 2 -2.88 -24.86 22.43
C SER A 2 -1.75 -24.78 21.42
N SER A 3 -2.09 -24.77 20.13
CA SER A 3 -1.12 -24.55 19.05
C SER A 3 -0.44 -23.20 19.30
N VAL A 4 0.87 -23.22 19.56
CA VAL A 4 1.66 -21.99 19.64
C VAL A 4 1.82 -21.48 18.21
N ILE A 5 0.92 -20.59 17.81
CA ILE A 5 0.98 -19.92 16.51
C ILE A 5 2.18 -18.96 16.55
N ALA A 6 3.10 -19.11 15.60
CA ALA A 6 4.25 -18.21 15.49
C ALA A 6 3.77 -16.76 15.21
N PRO A 7 4.46 -15.75 15.76
CA PRO A 7 4.08 -14.36 15.52
C PRO A 7 4.17 -14.01 14.02
N PRO A 8 3.30 -13.12 13.52
CA PRO A 8 3.36 -12.69 12.14
C PRO A 8 4.68 -11.97 11.83
N LEU A 9 5.17 -12.13 10.60
CA LEU A 9 6.30 -11.35 10.11
C LEU A 9 5.90 -9.88 10.01
N ILE A 10 6.77 -8.99 10.47
CA ILE A 10 6.58 -7.54 10.39
C ILE A 10 7.75 -6.89 9.65
N GLY A 11 7.49 -5.72 9.09
CA GLY A 11 8.49 -4.94 8.37
C GLY A 11 9.54 -4.27 9.24
N ALA A 12 9.33 -4.17 10.55
CA ALA A 12 10.21 -3.43 11.46
C ALA A 12 11.51 -4.17 11.82
N THR A 13 11.56 -5.49 11.66
CA THR A 13 12.72 -6.29 12.04
C THR A 13 13.79 -6.22 10.95
N PRO A 14 14.98 -5.64 11.22
CA PRO A 14 16.05 -5.54 10.23
C PRO A 14 16.45 -6.91 9.66
N ASP A 15 16.96 -6.90 8.43
CA ASP A 15 17.43 -8.08 7.69
C ASP A 15 16.41 -9.19 7.40
N THR A 16 15.15 -9.03 7.83
CA THR A 16 14.08 -9.95 7.46
C THR A 16 13.63 -9.75 6.01
N PHE A 17 13.00 -10.80 5.47
CA PHE A 17 12.39 -10.73 4.14
C PHE A 17 11.32 -9.63 4.05
N ALA A 18 10.51 -9.45 5.09
CA ALA A 18 9.49 -8.40 5.17
C ALA A 18 10.12 -7.00 5.11
N TYR A 19 11.15 -6.75 5.93
CA TYR A 19 11.89 -5.48 5.90
C TYR A 19 12.46 -5.18 4.52
N LYS A 20 13.18 -6.13 3.90
CA LYS A 20 13.76 -5.94 2.55
C LYS A 20 12.68 -5.73 1.49
N THR A 21 11.54 -6.39 1.65
CA THR A 21 10.41 -6.25 0.71
C THR A 21 9.83 -4.84 0.75
N ILE A 22 9.51 -4.33 1.95
CA ILE A 22 8.92 -3.00 2.13
C ILE A 22 9.94 -1.91 1.79
N LYS A 23 11.20 -2.08 2.20
CA LYS A 23 12.25 -1.05 2.04
C LYS A 23 12.83 -0.96 0.64
N GLU A 24 12.94 -2.07 -0.09
CA GLU A 24 13.66 -2.12 -1.37
C GLU A 24 12.81 -2.56 -2.55
N ARG A 25 11.97 -3.60 -2.39
CA ARG A 25 11.27 -4.22 -3.52
C ARG A 25 10.04 -3.42 -3.93
N TRP A 26 9.20 -3.06 -2.97
CA TRP A 26 7.99 -2.30 -3.24
C TRP A 26 8.26 -0.93 -3.87
N PRO A 27 9.22 -0.11 -3.39
CA PRO A 27 9.60 1.12 -4.07
C PRO A 27 9.96 0.91 -5.54
N LYS A 28 10.76 -0.10 -5.85
CA LYS A 28 11.16 -0.40 -7.24
C LYS A 28 9.97 -0.79 -8.12
N ILE A 29 9.06 -1.61 -7.59
CA ILE A 29 7.84 -2.02 -8.31
C ILE A 29 6.95 -0.80 -8.59
N VAL A 30 6.73 0.03 -7.57
CA VAL A 30 5.88 1.22 -7.68
C VAL A 30 6.50 2.25 -8.64
N THR A 31 7.81 2.49 -8.58
CA THR A 31 8.50 3.36 -9.53
C THR A 31 8.34 2.85 -10.96
N LYS A 32 8.49 1.54 -11.20
CA LYS A 32 8.31 0.97 -12.54
C LYS A 32 6.88 1.19 -13.06
N ALA A 33 5.86 1.01 -12.22
CA ALA A 33 4.48 1.26 -12.59
C ALA A 33 4.22 2.74 -12.91
N LEU A 34 4.79 3.67 -12.12
CA LEU A 34 4.73 5.11 -12.39
C LEU A 34 5.39 5.46 -13.74
N ASP A 35 6.55 4.89 -14.03
CA ASP A 35 7.24 5.12 -15.30
C ASP A 35 6.42 4.62 -16.50
N GLU A 36 5.70 3.50 -16.35
CA GLU A 36 4.80 2.96 -17.38
C GLU A 36 3.60 3.89 -17.61
N LEU A 37 2.97 4.40 -16.54
CA LEU A 37 1.86 5.36 -16.63
C LEU A 37 2.27 6.69 -17.26
N HIS A 38 3.45 7.22 -16.89
CA HIS A 38 3.98 8.44 -17.49
C HIS A 38 4.24 8.28 -18.99
N ARG A 39 4.72 7.09 -19.41
CA ARG A 39 4.93 6.80 -20.84
C ARG A 39 3.62 6.65 -21.61
N SER A 40 2.59 6.06 -21.00
CA SER A 40 1.28 5.92 -21.64
C SER A 40 0.53 7.24 -21.75
N TYR A 41 0.75 8.19 -20.83
CA TYR A 41 0.05 9.48 -20.79
C TYR A 41 -0.07 10.17 -22.15
N HIS A 42 1.05 10.44 -22.82
CA HIS A 42 1.05 11.17 -24.10
C HIS A 42 0.31 10.40 -25.20
N GLN A 43 0.41 9.07 -25.20
CA GLN A 43 -0.31 8.23 -26.16
C GLN A 43 -1.82 8.26 -25.88
N THR A 44 -2.21 8.12 -24.62
CA THR A 44 -3.60 8.16 -24.18
C THR A 44 -4.26 9.51 -24.48
N VAL A 45 -3.58 10.62 -24.21
CA VAL A 45 -4.09 11.97 -24.55
C VAL A 45 -4.29 12.11 -26.06
N LYS A 46 -3.38 11.56 -26.87
CA LYS A 46 -3.46 11.61 -28.33
C LYS A 46 -4.62 10.76 -28.88
N GLU A 47 -4.87 9.58 -28.30
CA GLU A 47 -5.86 8.62 -28.81
C GLU A 47 -7.27 8.83 -28.25
N LEU A 48 -7.37 9.13 -26.95
CA LEU A 48 -8.63 9.15 -26.19
C LEU A 48 -9.02 10.55 -25.73
N GLY A 49 -8.07 11.50 -25.72
CA GLY A 49 -8.30 12.89 -25.33
C GLY A 49 -7.77 13.24 -23.93
N GLN A 50 -7.80 14.53 -23.60
CA GLN A 50 -7.20 15.08 -22.38
C GLN A 50 -7.81 14.52 -21.09
N GLU A 51 -9.11 14.24 -21.08
CA GLU A 51 -9.84 13.69 -19.92
C GLU A 51 -9.19 12.41 -19.39
N TYR A 52 -8.86 11.47 -20.29
CA TYR A 52 -8.18 10.23 -19.93
C TYR A 52 -6.73 10.45 -19.48
N GLY A 53 -6.09 11.51 -19.96
CA GLY A 53 -4.79 11.95 -19.43
C GLY A 53 -4.92 12.42 -17.99
N ASP A 54 -5.94 13.21 -17.68
CA ASP A 54 -6.18 13.72 -16.33
C ASP A 54 -6.49 12.57 -15.34
N ASP A 55 -7.18 11.52 -15.79
CA ASP A 55 -7.35 10.27 -15.04
C ASP A 55 -6.00 9.58 -14.75
N ILE A 56 -5.12 9.47 -15.76
CA ILE A 56 -3.77 8.93 -15.57
C ILE A 56 -2.98 9.76 -14.55
N ASN A 57 -3.06 11.10 -14.62
CA ASN A 57 -2.41 11.98 -13.66
C ASN A 57 -2.95 11.79 -12.23
N SER A 58 -4.26 11.59 -12.09
CA SER A 58 -4.90 11.28 -10.80
C SER A 58 -4.38 9.95 -10.23
N ILE A 59 -4.23 8.92 -11.06
CA ILE A 59 -3.66 7.63 -10.66
C ILE A 59 -2.19 7.78 -10.26
N ILE A 60 -1.39 8.49 -11.06
CA ILE A 60 0.02 8.78 -10.77
C ILE A 60 0.17 9.49 -9.42
N ALA A 61 -0.69 10.47 -9.13
CA ALA A 61 -0.67 11.21 -7.86
C ALA A 61 -0.94 10.27 -6.68
N LYS A 62 -1.99 9.42 -6.76
CA LYS A 62 -2.32 8.44 -5.72
C LYS A 62 -1.20 7.43 -5.48
N ILE A 63 -0.64 6.85 -6.54
CA ILE A 63 0.45 5.88 -6.43
C ILE A 63 1.70 6.52 -5.83
N SER A 64 2.01 7.77 -6.22
CA SER A 64 3.14 8.52 -5.67
C SER A 64 2.96 8.83 -4.19
N GLU A 65 1.74 9.18 -3.77
CA GLU A 65 1.42 9.37 -2.35
C GLU A 65 1.58 8.06 -1.57
N THR A 66 1.01 6.95 -2.05
CA THR A 66 1.14 5.64 -1.42
C THR A 66 2.61 5.25 -1.24
N ARG A 67 3.45 5.44 -2.27
CA ARG A 67 4.90 5.22 -2.18
C ARG A 67 5.52 6.05 -1.07
N TYR A 68 5.24 7.35 -1.03
CA TYR A 68 5.78 8.24 -0.01
C TYR A 68 5.37 7.81 1.41
N ARG A 69 4.10 7.48 1.61
CA ARG A 69 3.56 7.03 2.91
C ARG A 69 4.23 5.74 3.39
N MET A 70 4.44 4.80 2.46
CA MET A 70 5.12 3.55 2.70
C MET A 70 6.59 3.77 3.08
N GLU A 71 7.35 4.53 2.28
CA GLU A 71 8.78 4.79 2.51
C GLU A 71 9.05 5.55 3.81
N THR A 72 8.13 6.42 4.22
CA THR A 72 8.19 7.21 5.46
C THR A 72 7.48 6.55 6.64
N ASN A 73 7.09 5.29 6.51
CA ASN A 73 6.44 4.48 7.55
C ASN A 73 5.25 5.18 8.21
N LYS A 74 4.39 5.81 7.42
CA LYS A 74 3.18 6.49 7.92
C LYS A 74 2.14 5.47 8.42
N PRO A 75 1.16 5.91 9.23
CA PRO A 75 0.00 5.09 9.54
C PRO A 75 -0.79 4.71 8.28
N LEU A 76 -1.34 3.48 8.27
CA LEU A 76 -2.30 3.05 7.26
C LEU A 76 -3.62 3.82 7.44
N LEU A 77 -4.22 4.25 6.34
CA LEU A 77 -5.49 4.98 6.33
C LEU A 77 -6.67 4.06 6.07
N ASP A 78 -7.84 4.55 6.42
CA ASP A 78 -9.08 3.89 6.01
C ASP A 78 -9.29 4.08 4.51
N PHE A 79 -9.87 3.07 3.88
CA PHE A 79 -10.36 3.18 2.51
C PHE A 79 -11.56 4.13 2.50
N GLU A 80 -11.55 5.12 1.60
CA GLU A 80 -12.53 6.21 1.55
C GLU A 80 -13.81 5.87 0.76
N GLY A 81 -13.84 4.75 0.03
CA GLY A 81 -15.01 4.42 -0.77
C GLY A 81 -16.14 3.74 0.00
N LYS A 82 -17.22 3.46 -0.73
CA LYS A 82 -18.51 2.98 -0.18
C LYS A 82 -18.82 1.54 -0.57
N THR A 83 -17.90 0.85 -1.22
CA THR A 83 -18.08 -0.55 -1.61
C THR A 83 -18.11 -1.45 -0.38
N GLU A 84 -18.67 -2.65 -0.53
CA GLU A 84 -18.72 -3.62 0.55
C GLU A 84 -17.33 -4.10 0.96
N ASP A 85 -16.41 -4.20 -0.01
CA ASP A 85 -15.06 -4.67 0.23
C ASP A 85 -14.23 -3.65 1.02
N GLU A 86 -14.35 -2.36 0.72
CA GLU A 86 -13.69 -1.30 1.49
C GLU A 86 -14.13 -1.30 2.95
N LYS A 87 -15.43 -1.54 3.22
CA LYS A 87 -15.93 -1.69 4.60
C LYS A 87 -15.31 -2.89 5.30
N LYS A 88 -15.21 -4.05 4.62
CA LYS A 88 -14.57 -5.25 5.17
C LYS A 88 -13.10 -5.01 5.47
N TRP A 89 -12.39 -4.31 4.57
CA TRP A 89 -11.01 -3.92 4.77
C TRP A 89 -10.83 -2.99 5.97
N ASN A 90 -11.68 -1.96 6.11
CA ASN A 90 -11.63 -1.05 7.25
C ASN A 90 -11.91 -1.77 8.58
N ILE A 91 -12.85 -2.72 8.59
CA ILE A 91 -13.08 -3.59 9.76
C ILE A 91 -11.83 -4.40 10.10
N HIS A 92 -11.16 -4.98 9.11
CA HIS A 92 -9.96 -5.78 9.35
C HIS A 92 -8.77 -4.92 9.79
N LEU A 93 -8.60 -3.74 9.17
CA LEU A 93 -7.60 -2.75 9.55
C LEU A 93 -7.79 -2.33 11.01
N ASN A 94 -9.01 -1.99 11.44
CA ASN A 94 -9.29 -1.63 12.82
C ASN A 94 -8.91 -2.73 13.82
N LYS A 95 -9.20 -4.01 13.52
CA LYS A 95 -8.74 -5.13 14.36
C LYS A 95 -7.22 -5.18 14.46
N MET A 96 -6.51 -4.95 13.35
CA MET A 96 -5.05 -4.90 13.35
C MET A 96 -4.51 -3.72 14.17
N ARG A 97 -5.17 -2.55 14.10
CA ARG A 97 -4.83 -1.37 14.91
C ARG A 97 -5.02 -1.63 16.40
N GLU A 98 -6.12 -2.28 16.79
CA GLU A 98 -6.37 -2.67 18.18
C GLU A 98 -5.29 -3.62 18.70
N MET A 99 -4.82 -4.55 17.87
CA MET A 99 -3.76 -5.50 18.23
C MET A 99 -2.37 -4.86 18.33
N ALA A 100 -2.05 -3.92 17.43
CA ALA A 100 -0.73 -3.27 17.38
C ALA A 100 -0.59 -2.08 18.35
N GLY A 101 -1.71 -1.43 18.67
CA GLY A 101 -1.76 -0.16 19.39
C GLY A 101 -1.82 1.06 18.44
N PRO A 102 -2.37 2.19 18.92
CA PRO A 102 -2.66 3.37 18.09
C PRO A 102 -1.42 3.93 17.38
N ASP A 103 -0.25 3.90 18.02
CA ASP A 103 0.99 4.47 17.47
C ASP A 103 1.76 3.51 16.54
N ASN A 104 1.35 2.23 16.48
CA ASN A 104 2.06 1.17 15.75
C ASN A 104 1.29 0.65 14.53
N SER A 105 0.27 1.36 14.09
CA SER A 105 -0.54 0.98 12.93
C SER A 105 0.07 1.43 11.60
N THR A 106 1.36 1.15 11.41
CA THR A 106 2.19 1.66 10.31
C THR A 106 2.60 0.56 9.33
N TRP A 107 3.12 0.96 8.16
CA TRP A 107 3.56 0.04 7.09
C TRP A 107 4.58 -1.01 7.56
N TYR A 108 5.39 -0.70 8.57
CA TYR A 108 6.44 -1.61 9.07
C TYR A 108 6.00 -2.40 10.30
N ASN A 109 5.01 -1.92 11.05
CA ASN A 109 4.67 -2.49 12.36
C ASN A 109 3.45 -3.43 12.32
N LEU A 110 2.67 -3.40 11.24
CA LEU A 110 1.59 -4.36 11.01
C LEU A 110 2.08 -5.66 10.34
N PRO A 111 1.30 -6.75 10.40
CA PRO A 111 1.65 -8.01 9.72
C PRO A 111 1.94 -7.78 8.24
N TRP A 112 3.12 -8.19 7.80
CA TRP A 112 3.63 -7.98 6.44
C TRP A 112 2.64 -8.43 5.37
N LEU A 113 2.04 -9.61 5.55
CA LEU A 113 1.04 -10.13 4.61
C LEU A 113 -0.13 -9.14 4.48
N PHE A 114 -0.70 -8.69 5.59
CA PHE A 114 -1.81 -7.72 5.56
C PHE A 114 -1.40 -6.41 4.89
N VAL A 115 -0.23 -5.88 5.21
CA VAL A 115 0.29 -4.64 4.60
C VAL A 115 0.50 -4.81 3.09
N GLU A 116 0.97 -5.97 2.64
CA GLU A 116 1.16 -6.27 1.22
C GLU A 116 -0.17 -6.20 0.46
N TRP A 117 -1.20 -6.87 0.96
CA TRP A 117 -2.53 -6.84 0.34
C TRP A 117 -3.17 -5.46 0.42
N TYR A 118 -2.98 -4.75 1.53
CA TYR A 118 -3.47 -3.36 1.68
C TYR A 118 -2.85 -2.44 0.63
N GLY A 119 -1.54 -2.55 0.38
CA GLY A 119 -0.85 -1.70 -0.61
C GLY A 119 -1.15 -2.04 -2.07
N LEU A 120 -1.82 -3.16 -2.33
CA LEU A 120 -2.25 -3.58 -3.67
C LEU A 120 -3.72 -3.23 -3.98
N ASN A 121 -4.50 -2.75 -3.00
CA ASN A 121 -5.87 -2.28 -3.18
C ASN A 121 -5.89 -0.77 -3.44
#